data_AF-A0A7V1D1Z9-F1
#
_entry.id   AF-A0A7V1D1Z9-F1
#
_cell.length_a   1.000
_cell.length_b   1.000
_cell.length_c   1.000
_cell.angle_alpha   90.00
_cell.angle_beta   90.00
_cell.angle_gamma   90.00
#
_symmetry.space_group_name_H-M   'P 1'
#
loop_
_entity.id
_entity.type
_entity.pdbx_description
1 polymer ?
#
loop_
_entity_poly.entity_id
_entity_poly.type
_entity_poly.pdbx_seq_one_letter_code
_entity_poly.pdbx_strand_id
1 'polypeptide(L)' 'MDYGTYRGILTLVILVLFIVIVVWAYSKRSKTRFKDAANAIFEDEKKHNDTISNEEKGSEK' A
#
# COMPACT_ATOMS: atom_id res chain seq x y z
N MET A 1 27.83 31.06 -18.63
CA MET A 1 26.75 30.28 -19.24
C MET A 1 25.54 31.20 -19.31
N ASP A 2 24.90 31.29 -20.47
CA ASP A 2 23.97 32.36 -20.81
C ASP A 2 22.56 32.16 -20.22
N TYR A 3 21.76 33.23 -20.13
CA TYR A 3 20.43 33.26 -19.49
C TYR A 3 19.46 32.22 -20.08
N GLY A 4 19.64 31.88 -21.37
CA GLY A 4 18.88 30.84 -22.06
C GLY A 4 19.14 29.42 -21.55
N THR A 5 20.37 29.12 -21.10
CA THR A 5 20.70 27.79 -20.54
C THR A 5 20.09 27.63 -19.15
N TYR A 6 20.13 28.69 -18.32
CA TYR A 6 19.50 28.67 -17.00
C TYR A 6 17.99 28.46 -17.07
N ARG A 7 17.31 29.14 -18.02
CA ARG A 7 15.87 28.97 -18.22
C ARG A 7 15.55 27.53 -18.64
N GLY A 8 16.30 26.97 -19.58
CA GLY A 8 16.11 25.59 -20.05
C GLY A 8 16.37 24.52 -18.97
N ILE A 9 17.43 24.68 -18.18
CA ILE A 9 17.72 23.81 -17.03
C ILE A 9 16.57 23.88 -16.02
N LEU A 10 16.06 25.07 -15.73
CA LEU A 10 15.02 25.28 -14.73
C LEU A 10 13.69 24.62 -15.15
N THR A 11 13.29 24.71 -16.43
CA THR A 11 12.12 23.99 -16.94
C THR A 11 12.31 22.47 -16.88
N LEU A 12 13.49 21.97 -17.22
CA LEU A 12 13.79 20.53 -17.16
C LEU A 12 13.72 20.01 -15.73
N VAL A 13 14.31 20.74 -14.78
CA VAL A 13 14.29 20.39 -13.35
C VAL A 13 12.87 20.36 -12.81
N ILE A 14 12.05 21.38 -13.14
CA ILE A 14 10.64 21.41 -12.72
C ILE A 14 9.85 20.25 -13.33
N LEU A 15 10.07 19.94 -14.60
CA LEU A 15 9.42 18.81 -15.30
C LEU A 15 9.75 17.49 -14.61
N VAL A 16 11.03 17.23 -14.36
CA VAL A 16 11.49 16.00 -13.71
C VAL A 16 10.96 15.91 -12.28
N LEU A 17 11.04 17.01 -11.52
CA LEU A 17 10.53 17.08 -10.16
C LEU A 17 9.03 16.77 -10.10
N PHE A 18 8.24 17.29 -11.03
CA PHE A 18 6.82 17.02 -11.13
C PHE A 18 6.54 15.52 -11.36
N ILE A 19 7.23 14.90 -12.32
CA ILE A 19 7.08 13.46 -12.62
C ILE A 19 7.43 12.60 -11.41
N VAL A 20 8.52 12.91 -10.71
CA VAL A 20 8.95 12.18 -9.51
C VAL A 20 7.87 12.23 -8.43
N ILE A 21 7.29 13.41 -8.16
CA ILE A 21 6.23 13.56 -7.15
C ILE A 21 4.98 12.79 -7.56
N VAL A 22 4.56 12.86 -8.82
CA VAL A 22 3.37 12.16 -9.33
C VAL A 22 3.55 10.64 -9.21
N VAL A 23 4.69 10.11 -9.66
CA VAL A 23 4.99 8.67 -9.60
C VAL A 23 5.06 8.20 -8.14
N TRP A 24 5.70 8.97 -7.26
CA TRP A 24 5.79 8.65 -5.84
C TRP A 24 4.42 8.67 -5.15
N ALA A 25 3.61 9.70 -5.42
CA ALA A 25 2.26 9.83 -4.89
C ALA A 25 1.33 8.70 -5.38
N TYR A 26 1.46 8.29 -6.64
CA TYR A 26 0.70 7.17 -7.20
C TYR A 26 1.15 5.82 -6.63
N SER A 27 2.45 5.62 -6.48
CA SER A 27 3.04 4.39 -5.93
C SER A 27 2.66 4.18 -4.46
N LYS A 28 2.63 5.26 -3.67
CA LYS A 28 2.34 5.18 -2.23
C LYS A 28 0.86 4.97 -1.89
N ARG A 29 -0.07 5.20 -2.84
CA ARG A 29 -1.51 5.28 -2.51
C ARG A 29 -2.27 3.95 -2.50
N SER A 30 -1.78 2.87 -3.12
CA SER A 30 -2.70 1.76 -3.48
C SER A 30 -2.47 0.39 -2.84
N LYS A 31 -1.25 -0.02 -2.42
CA LYS A 31 -1.00 -1.46 -2.24
C LYS A 31 -0.85 -1.94 -0.79
N THR A 32 -0.40 -1.10 0.14
CA THR A 32 -0.01 -1.61 1.48
C THR A 32 -1.18 -1.70 2.46
N ARG A 33 -2.10 -0.74 2.47
CA ARG A 33 -3.22 -0.75 3.44
C ARG A 33 -4.31 -1.78 3.14
N PHE A 34 -4.48 -2.18 1.87
CA PHE A 34 -5.50 -3.16 1.48
C PHE A 34 -5.02 -4.60 1.59
N LYS A 35 -3.73 -4.88 1.34
CA LYS A 35 -3.17 -6.23 1.57
C LYS A 35 -3.25 -6.63 3.05
N ASP A 36 -3.00 -5.68 3.94
CA ASP A 36 -2.96 -5.92 5.38
C ASP A 36 -4.36 -6.03 5.99
N ALA A 37 -5.27 -5.11 5.62
CA ALA A 37 -6.65 -5.14 6.09
C ALA A 37 -7.47 -6.32 5.52
N ALA A 38 -7.19 -6.75 4.29
CA ALA A 38 -7.84 -7.94 3.74
C ALA A 38 -7.40 -9.20 4.48
N ASN A 39 -6.10 -9.37 4.74
CA ASN A 39 -5.60 -10.52 5.48
C ASN A 39 -6.10 -10.56 6.92
N ALA A 40 -6.25 -9.40 7.57
CA ALA A 40 -6.81 -9.29 8.92
C ALA A 40 -8.24 -9.86 9.03
N ILE A 41 -9.15 -9.54 8.09
CA ILE A 41 -10.52 -10.07 8.11
C ILE A 41 -10.57 -11.59 7.87
N PHE A 42 -9.68 -12.13 7.03
CA PHE A 42 -9.60 -13.58 6.78
C PHE A 42 -8.89 -14.36 7.89
N GLU A 43 -7.91 -13.76 8.57
CA GLU A 43 -7.23 -14.38 9.72
C GLU A 43 -8.14 -14.47 10.95
N ASP A 44 -8.99 -13.46 11.17
CA ASP A 44 -9.99 -13.48 12.25
C ASP A 44 -11.06 -14.57 12.01
N GLU A 45 -11.47 -14.81 10.76
CA GLU A 45 -12.44 -15.87 10.42
C GLU A 45 -11.87 -17.28 10.63
N LYS A 46 -10.60 -17.51 10.27
CA LYS A 46 -9.93 -18.81 10.52
C LYS A 46 -9.83 -19.10 12.02
N LYS A 47 -9.47 -18.10 12.83
CA LYS A 47 -9.31 -18.27 14.28
C LYS A 47 -10.64 -18.54 14.98
N HIS A 48 -11.75 -18.00 14.46
CA HIS A 48 -13.09 -18.23 14.99
C HIS A 48 -13.63 -19.63 14.66
N ASN A 49 -13.37 -20.15 13.45
CA ASN A 49 -13.83 -21.49 13.05
C ASN A 49 -13.08 -22.63 13.78
N ASP A 50 -11.79 -22.45 14.06
CA ASP A 50 -10.98 -23.41 14.84
C ASP A 50 -11.43 -23.48 16.32
N THR A 51 -11.91 -22.36 16.87
CA THR A 51 -12.39 -22.30 18.26
C THR A 51 -13.74 -23.02 18.42
N ILE A 52 -14.67 -22.81 17.48
CA ILE A 52 -16.01 -23.45 17.52
C ILE A 52 -15.91 -24.97 17.29
N SER A 53 -15.05 -25.39 16.36
CA SER A 53 -14.89 -26.82 16.01
C SER A 53 -14.16 -27.64 17.08
N ASN A 54 -13.32 -27.02 17.91
CA ASN A 54 -12.70 -27.68 19.06
C ASN A 54 -13.64 -27.78 20.28
N GLU A 55 -14.54 -26.81 20.46
CA GLU A 55 -15.50 -26.82 21.58
C GLU A 55 -16.64 -27.84 21.36
N GLU A 56 -17.05 -28.09 20.11
CA GLU A 56 -18.06 -29.11 19.78
C GLU A 56 -17.53 -30.54 19.95
N LYS A 57 -16.21 -30.77 19.79
CA LYS A 57 -15.57 -32.08 20.01
C LYS A 57 -15.21 -32.38 21.47
N GLY A 58 -15.29 -31.39 22.37
CA GLY A 58 -15.07 -31.55 23.80
C GLY A 58 -16.34 -31.89 24.60
N SER A 59 -17.52 -31.70 24.02
CA SER A 59 -18.81 -31.97 24.68
C SER A 59 -19.36 -33.38 24.43
N GLU A 60 -18.72 -34.20 23.59
CA GLU A 60 -19.15 -35.57 23.25
C GLU A 60 -18.17 -36.64 23.76
N LYS A 61 -17.48 -36.39 24.89
CA LYS A 61 -16.71 -37.41 25.62
C LYS A 61 -17.06 -37.46 27.09
#